data_AF-A0AAD7GY50-F1
#
_entry.id   AF-A0AAD7GY50-F1
#
_cell.length_a   1.000
_cell.length_b   1.000
_cell.length_c   1.000
_cell.angle_alpha   90.00
_cell.angle_beta   90.00
_cell.angle_gamma   90.00
#
_symmetry.space_group_name_H-M   'P 1'
#
loop_
_entity.id
_entity.type
_entity.pdbx_description
1 polymer ?
#
loop_
_entity_poly.entity_id
_entity_poly.type
_entity_poly.pdbx_seq_one_letter_code
_entity_poly.pdbx_strand_id
1 'polypeptide(L)' 'MSGPFRATYRMLQRHAHESPVIFYSCVIGAIGPVLLVTVPPLKERLGYKPSEPIPLSYPLPNRRRRPVQGYEDE' A
#
# COMPACT_ATOMS: atom_id res chain seq x y z
N MET A 1 -20.89 -35.99 13.98
CA MET A 1 -19.87 -34.93 14.15
C MET A 1 -20.08 -33.80 13.13
N SER A 2 -20.48 -32.61 13.55
CA SER A 2 -20.34 -31.41 12.69
C SER A 2 -18.88 -30.98 12.70
N GLY A 3 -18.18 -31.11 11.57
CA GLY A 3 -16.79 -30.68 11.46
C GLY A 3 -16.62 -29.18 11.71
N PRO A 4 -15.43 -28.74 12.16
CA PRO A 4 -15.17 -27.36 12.56
C PRO A 4 -15.52 -26.36 11.44
N PHE A 5 -15.16 -26.66 10.19
CA PHE A 5 -15.45 -25.80 9.04
C PHE A 5 -16.94 -25.55 8.78
N ARG A 6 -17.78 -26.58 8.97
CA ARG A 6 -19.24 -26.47 8.76
C ARG A 6 -19.91 -25.68 9.89
N ALA A 7 -19.37 -25.75 11.10
CA ALA A 7 -19.82 -24.95 12.23
C ALA A 7 -19.48 -23.47 12.02
N THR A 8 -18.24 -23.17 11.61
CA THR A 8 -17.79 -21.79 11.32
C THR A 8 -18.59 -21.17 10.17
N TYR A 9 -18.82 -21.88 9.06
CA TYR A 9 -19.62 -21.37 7.95
C TYR A 9 -21.05 -20.99 8.39
N ARG A 10 -21.72 -21.85 9.15
CA ARG A 10 -23.07 -21.58 9.67
C ARG A 10 -23.08 -20.38 10.62
N MET A 11 -22.03 -20.22 11.45
CA MET A 11 -21.88 -19.06 12.32
C MET A 11 -21.75 -17.76 11.52
N LEU A 12 -20.86 -17.73 10.52
CA LEU A 12 -20.67 -16.55 9.66
C LEU A 12 -21.94 -16.20 8.90
N GLN A 13 -22.63 -17.21 8.34
CA GLN A 13 -23.91 -17.04 7.67
C GLN A 13 -24.96 -16.42 8.62
N ARG A 14 -25.04 -16.89 9.87
CA ARG A 14 -25.95 -16.33 10.87
C ARG A 14 -25.64 -14.86 11.16
N HIS A 15 -24.37 -14.50 11.37
CA HIS A 15 -23.99 -13.11 11.61
C HIS A 15 -24.22 -12.18 10.42
N ALA A 16 -24.10 -12.69 9.20
CA ALA A 16 -24.43 -11.94 7.99
C ALA A 16 -25.93 -11.55 7.93
N HIS A 17 -26.83 -12.37 8.49
CA HIS A 17 -28.27 -12.10 8.50
C HIS A 17 -28.77 -11.39 9.76
N GLU A 18 -28.30 -11.77 10.95
CA GLU A 18 -28.76 -11.20 12.23
C GLU A 18 -28.16 -9.81 12.52
N SER A 19 -26.90 -9.60 12.12
CA SER A 19 -26.15 -8.38 12.41
C SER A 19 -25.32 -7.94 11.19
N PRO A 20 -25.97 -7.58 10.07
CA PRO A 20 -25.29 -7.34 8.79
C PRO A 20 -24.26 -6.21 8.89
N VAL A 21 -24.58 -5.13 9.61
CA VAL A 21 -23.72 -3.94 9.70
C VAL A 21 -22.35 -4.30 10.29
N ILE A 22 -22.33 -5.04 11.41
CA ILE A 22 -21.09 -5.42 12.10
C ILE A 22 -20.29 -6.38 11.22
N PHE A 23 -20.96 -7.40 10.67
CA PHE A 23 -20.33 -8.42 9.85
C PHE A 23 -19.64 -7.81 8.61
N TYR A 24 -20.38 -7.05 7.81
CA TYR A 24 -19.83 -6.46 6.59
C TYR A 24 -18.83 -5.34 6.86
N SER A 25 -18.97 -4.58 7.96
CA SER A 25 -17.95 -3.60 8.36
C SER A 25 -16.61 -4.26 8.64
N CYS A 26 -16.59 -5.37 9.37
CA CYS A 26 -15.37 -6.13 9.63
C CYS A 26 -14.78 -6.74 8.35
N VAL A 27 -15.62 -7.30 7.47
CA VAL A 27 -15.17 -7.88 6.20
C VAL A 27 -14.53 -6.82 5.30
N ILE A 28 -15.20 -5.69 5.09
CA ILE A 28 -14.68 -4.60 4.26
C ILE A 28 -13.43 -3.99 4.90
N GLY A 29 -13.43 -3.81 6.23
CA GLY A 29 -12.27 -3.34 6.97
C GLY A 29 -11.06 -4.28 6.83
N ALA A 30 -11.27 -5.59 6.81
CA ALA A 30 -10.22 -6.58 6.62
C ALA A 30 -9.73 -6.68 5.16
N ILE A 31 -10.59 -6.42 4.18
CA ILE A 31 -10.21 -6.42 2.75
C ILE A 31 -9.11 -5.38 2.47
N GLY A 32 -9.15 -4.20 3.11
CA GLY A 32 -8.15 -3.15 2.93
C GLY A 32 -6.71 -3.61 3.20
N PRO A 33 -6.38 -4.07 4.44
CA PRO A 33 -5.06 -4.59 4.76
C PRO A 33 -4.64 -5.80 3.91
N VAL A 34 -5.58 -6.70 3.57
CA VAL A 34 -5.31 -7.83 2.70
C VAL A 34 -4.88 -7.37 1.31
N LEU A 35 -5.57 -6.39 0.73
CA LEU A 35 -5.18 -5.81 -0.55
C LEU A 35 -3.85 -5.06 -0.46
N LEU A 36 -3.58 -4.34 0.63
CA LEU A 36 -2.30 -3.65 0.83
C LEU A 36 -1.13 -4.63 0.77
N VAL A 37 -1.26 -5.82 1.36
CA VAL A 37 -0.18 -6.82 1.34
C VAL A 37 -0.10 -7.57 0.01
N THR A 38 -1.24 -7.86 -0.63
CA THR A 38 -1.29 -8.73 -1.81
C THR A 38 -1.10 -8.00 -3.14
N VAL A 39 -1.55 -6.75 -3.26
CA VAL A 39 -1.55 -6.00 -4.52
C VAL A 39 -0.16 -5.51 -4.94
N PRO A 40 0.71 -4.96 -4.05
CA PRO A 40 2.05 -4.50 -4.45
C PRO A 40 2.91 -5.56 -5.14
N PRO A 41 3.09 -6.79 -4.58
CA PRO A 41 3.90 -7.80 -5.26
C PRO A 41 3.27 -8.29 -6.56
N LEU A 42 1.94 -8.26 -6.67
CA LEU A 42 1.25 -8.57 -7.92
C LEU A 42 1.52 -7.51 -8.99
N LYS A 43 1.44 -6.22 -8.62
CA LYS A 43 1.74 -5.10 -9.53
C LYS A 43 3.18 -5.14 -10.03
N GLU A 44 4.14 -5.40 -9.15
CA GLU A 44 5.56 -5.52 -9.53
C GLU A 44 5.79 -6.66 -10.53
N ARG A 45 5.14 -7.81 -10.33
CA ARG A 45 5.19 -8.95 -11.27
C ARG A 45 4.57 -8.64 -12.63
N LEU A 46 3.59 -7.74 -12.68
CA LEU A 46 2.96 -7.26 -13.91
C LEU A 46 3.77 -6.14 -14.60
N GLY A 47 4.98 -5.83 -14.12
CA GLY A 47 5.88 -4.84 -14.72
C GLY A 47 5.58 -3.40 -14.32
N TYR A 48 4.72 -3.19 -13.32
CA TYR A 48 4.50 -1.85 -12.78
C TYR A 48 5.73 -1.39 -11.99
N LYS A 49 6.34 -0.28 -12.43
CA LYS A 49 7.42 0.40 -11.71
C LYS A 49 6.89 1.70 -11.09
N PRO A 50 7.12 1.97 -9.80
CA PRO A 50 6.74 3.26 -9.21
C PRO A 50 7.51 4.41 -9.87
N SER A 51 6.86 5.56 -9.99
CA SER A 51 7.49 6.79 -10.49
C SER A 51 8.61 7.24 -9.56
N GLU A 52 9.65 7.85 -10.14
CA GLU A 52 10.72 8.48 -9.37
C GLU A 52 10.16 9.60 -8.48
N PRO A 53 10.61 9.74 -7.22
CA PRO A 53 10.18 10.83 -6.35
C PRO A 53 10.53 12.20 -6.94
N ILE A 54 9.58 13.13 -6.81
CA ILE A 54 9.78 14.53 -7.21
C ILE A 54 10.76 15.18 -6.22
N PRO A 55 11.75 15.96 -6.69
CA PRO A 55 12.65 16.67 -5.81
C PRO A 55 11.87 17.74 -5.01
N LEU A 56 11.93 17.63 -3.68
CA LEU A 56 11.31 18.61 -2.77
C LEU A 56 12.21 19.84 -2.53
N SER A 57 13.47 19.76 -2.90
CA SER A 57 14.48 20.79 -2.69
C SER A 57 15.36 20.95 -3.93
N TYR A 58 16.13 22.05 -3.98
CA TYR A 58 17.12 22.24 -5.03
C TYR A 58 18.10 21.06 -5.03
N PRO A 59 18.33 20.39 -6.18
CA PRO A 59 19.20 19.23 -6.22
C PRO A 59 20.66 19.67 -6.10
N LEU A 60 21.17 19.74 -4.87
CA LEU A 60 22.58 20.01 -4.63
C LEU A 60 23.41 18.81 -5.08
N PRO A 61 24.38 18.99 -5.99
CA PRO A 61 25.27 17.91 -6.38
C PRO A 61 26.19 17.54 -5.22
N ASN A 62 26.31 16.24 -4.92
CA ASN A 62 27.26 15.72 -3.92
C ASN A 62 28.69 15.73 -4.48
N ARG A 63 29.23 16.92 -4.75
CA ARG A 63 30.59 17.11 -5.26
C ARG A 63 31.30 18.22 -4.49
N ARG A 64 32.63 18.14 -4.43
CA ARG A 64 33.45 19.22 -3.87
C ARG A 64 33.29 20.50 -4.70
N ARG A 65 33.42 21.65 -4.02
CA ARG A 65 33.43 22.96 -4.69
C ARG A 65 34.57 22.99 -5.71
N ARG A 66 34.27 23.49 -6.90
CA ARG A 66 35.24 23.72 -7.97
C ARG A 66 35.34 25.23 -8.16
N PRO A 67 36.55 25.82 -8.21
CA PRO A 67 36.68 27.23 -8.55
C PRO A 67 36.08 27.47 -9.94
N VAL A 68 35.30 28.52 -10.06
CA VAL A 68 34.68 29.00 -11.32
C VAL A 68 35.30 30.35 -11.67
N GLN A 69 35.44 30.63 -12.96
CA GLN A 69 35.96 31.90 -13.49
C GLN A 69 34.92 32.46 -14.48
N GLY A 70 34.90 33.78 -14.70
CA GLY A 70 34.12 34.43 -15.78
C GLY A 70 33.01 35.39 -15.35
N TYR A 71 32.91 35.71 -14.06
CA TYR A 71 32.01 36.74 -13.52
C TYR A 71 32.70 37.54 -12.40
N GLU A 72 34.03 37.68 -12.48
CA GLU A 72 34.76 38.58 -11.60
C GLU A 72 34.35 40.03 -11.89
N ASP A 73 33.94 40.78 -10.85
CA ASP A 73 33.71 42.22 -10.95
C ASP A 73 35.08 42.90 -11.17
N GLU A 74 35.21 43.75 -12.20
CA GLU A 74 36.43 44.54 -12.44
C GLU A 74 36.82 45.41 -11.23
#